data_AF-A0A8D4BKJ8-F1
#
_entry.id   AF-A0A8D4BKJ8-F1
#
_cell.length_a   1.000
_cell.length_b   1.000
_cell.length_c   1.000
_cell.angle_alpha   90.00
_cell.angle_beta   90.00
_cell.angle_gamma   90.00
#
_symmetry.space_group_name_H-M   'P 1'
#
loop_
_entity.id
_entity.type
_entity.pdbx_description
1 polymer ?
#
loop_
_entity_poly.entity_id
_entity_poly.type
_entity_poly.pdbx_seq_one_letter_code
_entity_poly.pdbx_strand_id
1 'polypeptide(L)'
;MINIKNKKFWFTTVAVLAAPAVLNFTIFQFSTPWTYGDGDEWLSFWGSYSGGLISAYVAYFIANSQIRKQAKIDQTKENYTSYIAQLPALIRIEIELQRYIADIKKLEKERETNIANIGKSGEFDDVNEETKQAFIKLHSQMRKYETKMFNSDTLNLIEKVEDIDLHVQLIHCFQFYEDFSSILEMDIETLEEQKRINAEKIIMNSEGWEIPYLTWEIEKIQDKINDTMKNKEEMWKKFDNENILSKFEGALLKVSNEIQAVKQAKDNPPQI
;
A
#
# COMPACT_ATOMS: atom_id res chain seq x y z
N MET A 1 10.01 9.43 -36.27
CA MET A 1 9.98 8.09 -35.62
C MET A 1 10.05 7.03 -36.71
N ILE A 2 11.18 6.33 -36.86
CA ILE A 2 11.37 5.37 -37.97
C ILE A 2 10.76 4.02 -37.58
N ASN A 3 9.88 3.49 -38.42
CA ASN A 3 9.16 2.23 -38.21
C ASN A 3 9.87 1.09 -38.96
N ILE A 4 10.55 0.20 -38.22
CA ILE A 4 11.35 -0.91 -38.75
C ILE A 4 10.49 -1.95 -39.50
N LYS A 5 9.17 -1.99 -39.24
CA LYS A 5 8.24 -2.85 -39.98
C LYS A 5 7.81 -2.26 -41.33
N ASN A 6 8.22 -1.04 -41.65
CA ASN A 6 7.82 -0.39 -42.89
C ASN A 6 8.64 -0.92 -44.08
N LYS A 7 7.97 -1.39 -45.13
CA LYS A 7 8.62 -1.86 -46.37
C LYS A 7 9.49 -0.77 -47.02
N LYS A 8 9.10 0.51 -46.89
CA LYS A 8 9.90 1.63 -47.37
C LYS A 8 11.24 1.76 -46.65
N PHE A 9 11.30 1.39 -45.36
CA PHE A 9 12.53 1.46 -44.57
C PHE A 9 13.57 0.41 -45.01
N TRP A 10 13.13 -0.83 -45.27
CA TRP A 10 13.99 -1.88 -45.82
C TRP A 10 14.46 -1.53 -47.23
N PHE A 11 13.57 -0.97 -48.06
CA PHE A 11 13.94 -0.49 -49.38
C PHE A 11 15.03 0.59 -49.31
N THR A 12 14.89 1.60 -48.44
CA THR A 12 15.91 2.65 -48.27
C THR A 12 17.23 2.10 -47.72
N THR A 13 17.18 1.20 -46.74
CA THR A 13 18.40 0.58 -46.17
C THR A 13 19.14 -0.26 -47.21
N VAL A 14 18.43 -1.09 -47.98
CA VAL A 14 19.02 -1.87 -49.08
C VAL A 14 19.53 -0.94 -50.18
N ALA A 15 18.81 0.12 -50.54
CA ALA A 15 19.25 1.08 -51.55
C ALA A 15 20.54 1.81 -51.14
N VAL A 16 20.68 2.19 -49.87
CA VAL A 16 21.90 2.85 -49.35
C VAL A 16 23.07 1.88 -49.29
N LEU A 17 22.86 0.63 -48.86
CA LEU A 17 23.91 -0.40 -48.81
C LEU A 17 24.30 -0.92 -50.19
N ALA A 18 23.38 -0.91 -51.15
CA ALA A 18 23.63 -1.28 -52.54
C ALA A 18 24.22 -0.12 -53.36
N ALA A 19 24.13 1.13 -52.88
CA ALA A 19 24.64 2.30 -53.59
C ALA A 19 26.11 2.18 -53.99
N PRO A 20 27.05 1.65 -53.17
CA PRO A 20 28.44 1.45 -53.59
C PRO A 20 28.56 0.46 -54.76
N ALA A 21 27.80 -0.64 -54.74
CA ALA A 21 27.77 -1.61 -55.83
C ALA A 21 27.18 -1.00 -57.11
N VAL A 22 26.08 -0.25 -57.00
CA VAL A 22 25.44 0.43 -58.13
C VAL A 22 26.36 1.51 -58.72
N LEU A 23 27.05 2.29 -57.89
CA LEU A 23 28.03 3.27 -58.33
C LEU A 23 29.22 2.60 -59.02
N ASN A 24 29.68 1.45 -58.51
CA ASN A 24 30.73 0.66 -59.16
C ASN A 24 30.30 0.21 -60.58
N PHE A 25 29.09 -0.33 -60.73
CA PHE A 25 28.58 -0.76 -62.04
C PHE A 25 28.30 0.40 -63.01
N THR A 26 27.88 1.56 -62.51
CA THR A 26 27.52 2.71 -63.35
C THR A 26 28.72 3.54 -63.79
N ILE A 27 29.75 3.65 -62.94
CA ILE A 27 30.96 4.44 -63.24
C ILE A 27 31.98 3.62 -64.05
N PHE A 28 32.16 2.32 -63.75
CA PHE A 28 33.20 1.49 -64.36
C PHE A 28 32.73 0.60 -65.53
N GLN A 29 31.55 0.91 -66.10
CA GLN A 29 30.99 0.32 -67.33
C GLN A 29 31.30 -1.18 -67.52
N PHE A 30 30.78 -2.05 -66.65
CA PHE A 30 30.75 -3.53 -66.82
C PHE A 30 32.06 -4.23 -67.23
N SER A 31 33.22 -3.58 -67.14
CA SER A 31 34.51 -4.07 -67.64
C SER A 31 35.38 -4.70 -66.54
N THR A 32 34.89 -4.72 -65.31
CA THR A 32 35.62 -5.11 -64.10
C THR A 32 34.93 -6.27 -63.35
N PRO A 33 35.67 -7.07 -62.56
CA PRO A 33 35.07 -8.10 -61.69
C PRO A 33 34.00 -7.52 -60.77
N TRP A 34 33.15 -8.37 -60.18
CA TRP A 34 32.02 -8.01 -59.31
C TRP A 34 32.33 -6.96 -58.21
N THR A 35 33.61 -6.81 -57.85
CA THR A 35 34.14 -5.69 -57.05
C THR A 35 35.40 -5.15 -57.72
N TYR A 36 35.52 -3.83 -57.85
CA TYR A 36 36.76 -3.16 -58.29
C TYR A 36 37.49 -2.58 -57.07
N GLY A 37 38.82 -2.67 -57.09
CA GLY A 37 39.72 -2.03 -56.13
C GLY A 37 40.41 -2.96 -55.13
N ASP A 38 41.68 -2.65 -54.85
CA ASP A 38 42.48 -3.28 -53.81
C ASP A 38 42.03 -2.77 -52.41
N GLY A 39 42.56 -3.35 -51.33
CA GLY A 39 42.17 -2.95 -49.95
C GLY A 39 42.24 -1.43 -49.67
N ASP A 40 43.17 -0.74 -50.32
CA ASP A 40 43.37 0.71 -50.20
C ASP A 40 42.27 1.54 -50.87
N GLU A 41 41.65 1.05 -51.95
CA GLU A 41 40.57 1.76 -52.65
C GLU A 41 39.26 1.73 -51.86
N TRP A 42 38.99 0.61 -51.18
CA TRP A 42 37.87 0.51 -50.23
C TRP A 42 38.06 1.41 -49.03
N LEU A 43 39.29 1.52 -48.53
CA LEU A 43 39.62 2.42 -47.43
C LEU A 43 39.44 3.89 -47.84
N SER A 44 39.83 4.25 -49.07
CA SER A 44 39.60 5.56 -49.67
C SER A 44 38.10 5.87 -49.84
N PHE A 45 37.29 4.88 -50.24
CA PHE A 45 35.83 5.03 -50.32
C PHE A 45 35.21 5.37 -48.97
N TRP A 46 35.52 4.62 -47.91
CA TRP A 46 35.00 4.89 -46.57
C TRP A 46 35.54 6.19 -45.95
N GLY A 47 36.74 6.63 -46.38
CA GLY A 47 37.33 7.94 -46.05
C GLY A 47 36.76 9.11 -46.85
N SER A 48 36.02 8.87 -47.94
CA SER A 48 35.36 9.91 -48.73
C SER A 48 34.11 10.45 -48.05
N TYR A 49 33.66 11.65 -48.45
CA TYR A 49 32.43 12.27 -47.91
C TYR A 49 31.19 11.35 -48.02
N SER A 50 31.04 10.64 -49.14
CA SER A 50 29.93 9.72 -49.39
C SER A 50 30.00 8.47 -48.50
N GLY A 51 31.18 7.86 -48.36
CA GLY A 51 31.39 6.72 -47.47
C GLY A 51 31.21 7.09 -45.99
N GLY A 52 31.70 8.27 -45.59
CA GLY A 52 31.52 8.82 -44.25
C GLY A 52 30.05 9.05 -43.89
N LEU A 53 29.23 9.58 -44.82
CA LEU A 53 27.79 9.77 -44.61
C LEU A 53 27.04 8.42 -44.47
N ILE A 54 27.38 7.43 -45.30
CA ILE A 54 26.78 6.09 -45.21
C ILE A 54 27.17 5.42 -43.87
N SER A 55 28.45 5.49 -43.49
CA SER A 55 28.94 5.00 -42.20
C SER A 55 28.25 5.67 -41.02
N ALA A 56 28.11 7.00 -41.04
CA ALA A 56 27.42 7.73 -39.99
C ALA A 56 25.93 7.34 -39.89
N TYR A 57 25.26 7.13 -41.03
CA TYR A 57 23.86 6.68 -41.06
C TYR A 57 23.70 5.27 -40.46
N VAL A 58 24.56 4.32 -40.86
CA VAL A 58 24.55 2.94 -40.33
C VAL A 58 24.89 2.93 -38.83
N ALA A 59 25.92 3.66 -38.42
CA ALA A 59 26.31 3.79 -37.01
C ALA A 59 25.18 4.38 -36.16
N TYR A 60 24.55 5.47 -36.62
CA TYR A 60 23.39 6.06 -35.97
C TYR A 60 22.23 5.06 -35.86
N PHE A 61 21.95 4.28 -36.90
CA PHE A 61 20.89 3.29 -36.89
C PHE A 61 21.14 2.18 -35.86
N ILE A 62 22.35 1.61 -35.86
CA ILE A 62 22.76 0.58 -34.91
C ILE A 62 22.68 1.14 -33.47
N ALA A 63 23.23 2.32 -33.23
CA ALA A 63 23.21 2.98 -31.93
C ALA A 63 21.76 3.22 -31.45
N ASN A 64 20.90 3.80 -32.29
CA ASN A 64 19.50 4.06 -31.92
C ASN A 64 18.70 2.76 -31.70
N SER A 65 18.97 1.69 -32.47
CA SER A 65 18.37 0.38 -32.22
C SER A 65 18.85 -0.24 -30.91
N GLN A 66 20.14 -0.12 -30.59
CA GLN A 66 20.71 -0.60 -29.34
C GLN A 66 20.15 0.17 -28.14
N ILE A 67 20.13 1.50 -28.19
CA ILE A 67 19.57 2.36 -27.11
C ILE A 67 18.11 1.98 -26.82
N ARG A 68 17.29 1.76 -27.85
CA ARG A 68 15.88 1.36 -27.66
C ARG A 68 15.72 -0.02 -27.03
N LYS A 69 16.59 -0.96 -27.38
CA LYS A 69 16.59 -2.29 -26.75
C LYS A 69 17.07 -2.19 -25.30
N GLN A 70 18.12 -1.42 -25.06
CA GLN A 70 18.68 -1.19 -23.73
C GLN A 70 17.66 -0.53 -22.80
N ALA A 71 16.97 0.53 -23.25
CA ALA A 71 15.94 1.19 -22.45
C ALA A 71 14.81 0.23 -22.02
N LYS A 72 14.42 -0.72 -22.87
CA LYS A 72 13.41 -1.74 -22.51
C LYS A 72 13.95 -2.76 -21.52
N ILE A 73 15.20 -3.18 -21.69
CA ILE A 73 15.89 -4.08 -20.77
C ILE A 73 16.01 -3.42 -19.40
N ASP A 74 16.47 -2.17 -19.37
CA ASP A 74 16.64 -1.39 -18.15
C ASP A 74 15.30 -1.19 -17.44
N GLN A 75 14.24 -0.83 -18.17
CA GLN A 75 12.89 -0.70 -17.58
C GLN A 75 12.38 -2.03 -17.00
N THR A 76 12.59 -3.14 -17.70
CA THR A 76 12.17 -4.48 -17.22
C THR A 76 12.94 -4.86 -15.97
N LYS A 77 14.25 -4.56 -15.95
CA LYS A 77 15.12 -4.82 -14.81
C LYS A 77 14.77 -3.94 -13.61
N GLU A 78 14.46 -2.67 -13.83
CA GLU A 78 14.03 -1.73 -12.78
C GLU A 78 12.71 -2.19 -12.16
N ASN A 79 11.68 -2.44 -12.98
CA ASN A 79 10.40 -2.95 -12.52
C ASN A 79 10.57 -4.26 -11.73
N TYR A 80 11.37 -5.20 -12.25
CA TYR A 80 11.65 -6.44 -11.53
C TYR A 80 12.37 -6.19 -10.19
N THR A 81 13.35 -5.28 -10.16
CA THR A 81 14.10 -4.97 -8.95
C THR A 81 13.19 -4.34 -7.89
N SER A 82 12.34 -3.40 -8.28
CA SER A 82 11.33 -2.77 -7.40
C SER A 82 10.32 -3.81 -6.88
N TYR A 83 9.80 -4.66 -7.76
CA TYR A 83 8.87 -5.73 -7.41
C TYR A 83 9.47 -6.75 -6.43
N ILE A 84 10.77 -7.05 -6.50
CA ILE A 84 11.43 -7.91 -5.51
C ILE A 84 11.73 -7.15 -4.21
N ALA A 85 12.03 -5.84 -4.30
CA ALA A 85 12.38 -5.01 -3.16
C ALA A 85 11.22 -4.78 -2.18
N GLN A 86 9.96 -5.01 -2.59
CA GLN A 86 8.80 -4.94 -1.69
C GLN A 86 8.72 -6.11 -0.69
N LEU A 87 9.41 -7.24 -0.94
CA LEU A 87 9.28 -8.46 -0.13
C LEU A 87 9.48 -8.25 1.39
N PRO A 88 10.51 -7.51 1.85
CA PRO A 88 10.68 -7.27 3.29
C PRO A 88 9.54 -6.43 3.90
N ALA A 89 8.93 -5.53 3.11
CA ALA A 89 7.79 -4.73 3.55
C ALA A 89 6.55 -5.61 3.70
N LEU A 90 6.25 -6.45 2.70
CA LEU A 90 5.14 -7.39 2.74
C LEU A 90 5.23 -8.36 3.94
N ILE A 91 6.41 -8.92 4.23
CA ILE A 91 6.59 -9.81 5.39
C ILE A 91 6.30 -9.09 6.71
N ARG A 92 6.72 -7.84 6.86
CA ARG A 92 6.43 -7.06 8.06
C ARG A 92 4.94 -6.75 8.18
N ILE A 93 4.30 -6.38 7.07
CA ILE A 93 2.85 -6.16 6.98
C ILE A 93 2.08 -7.44 7.38
N GLU A 94 2.52 -8.61 6.91
CA GLU A 94 1.92 -9.91 7.27
C GLU A 94 1.95 -10.14 8.80
N ILE A 95 3.09 -9.90 9.44
CA ILE A 95 3.26 -10.03 10.89
C ILE A 95 2.36 -9.05 11.66
N GLU A 96 2.31 -7.79 11.22
CA GLU A 96 1.48 -6.76 11.83
C GLU A 96 -0.02 -7.08 11.69
N LEU A 97 -0.48 -7.51 10.51
CA LEU A 97 -1.86 -7.96 10.31
C LEU A 97 -2.22 -9.16 11.19
N GLN A 98 -1.35 -10.16 11.29
CA GLN A 98 -1.56 -11.31 12.19
C GLN A 98 -1.69 -10.85 13.65
N ARG A 99 -0.86 -9.89 14.07
CA ARG A 99 -0.95 -9.31 15.41
C ARG A 99 -2.29 -8.62 15.63
N TYR A 100 -2.73 -7.80 14.68
CA TYR A 100 -4.00 -7.07 14.78
C TYR A 100 -5.20 -8.01 14.79
N ILE A 101 -5.22 -9.03 13.94
CA ILE A 101 -6.28 -10.06 13.93
C ILE A 101 -6.35 -10.78 15.27
N ALA A 102 -5.21 -11.19 15.83
CA ALA A 102 -5.16 -11.87 17.12
C ALA A 102 -5.67 -10.97 18.26
N ASP A 103 -5.32 -9.68 18.22
CA ASP A 103 -5.76 -8.70 19.21
C ASP A 103 -7.28 -8.45 19.11
N ILE A 104 -7.79 -8.21 17.90
CA ILE A 104 -9.23 -8.06 17.63
C ILE A 104 -10.03 -9.28 18.12
N LYS A 105 -9.58 -10.50 17.82
CA LYS A 105 -10.24 -11.74 18.29
C LYS A 105 -10.25 -11.87 19.81
N LYS A 106 -9.18 -11.44 20.47
CA LYS A 106 -9.10 -11.41 21.94
C LYS A 106 -10.15 -10.44 22.50
N LEU A 107 -10.23 -9.24 21.93
CA LEU A 107 -11.17 -8.19 22.36
C LEU A 107 -12.63 -8.59 22.14
N GLU A 108 -12.94 -9.20 21.00
CA GLU A 108 -14.26 -9.75 20.70
C GLU A 108 -14.68 -10.78 21.77
N LYS A 109 -13.81 -11.74 22.07
CA LYS A 109 -14.06 -12.75 23.11
C LYS A 109 -14.21 -12.15 24.51
N GLU A 110 -13.39 -11.16 24.85
CA GLU A 110 -13.49 -10.43 26.12
C GLU A 110 -14.84 -9.69 26.23
N ARG A 111 -15.28 -9.05 25.15
CA ARG A 111 -16.59 -8.40 25.06
C ARG A 111 -17.73 -9.41 25.24
N GLU A 112 -17.70 -10.53 24.52
CA GLU A 112 -18.71 -11.59 24.66
C GLU A 112 -18.79 -12.14 26.08
N THR A 113 -17.63 -12.37 26.70
CA THR A 113 -17.54 -12.85 28.09
C THR A 113 -18.14 -11.83 29.06
N ASN A 114 -17.86 -10.54 28.88
CA ASN A 114 -18.42 -9.48 29.70
C ASN A 114 -19.94 -9.37 29.55
N ILE A 115 -20.45 -9.40 28.30
CA ILE A 115 -21.89 -9.41 28.02
C ILE A 115 -22.56 -10.60 28.72
N ALA A 116 -21.98 -11.80 28.62
CA ALA A 116 -22.51 -13.00 29.25
C ALA A 116 -22.49 -12.93 30.79
N ASN A 117 -21.45 -12.34 31.37
CA ASN A 117 -21.33 -12.18 32.83
C ASN A 117 -22.35 -11.18 33.38
N ILE A 118 -22.56 -10.04 32.70
CA ILE A 118 -23.57 -9.05 33.11
C ILE A 118 -24.97 -9.68 33.02
N GLY A 119 -25.26 -10.41 31.95
CA GLY A 119 -26.54 -11.10 31.77
C GLY A 119 -26.86 -12.14 32.85
N LYS A 120 -25.84 -12.70 33.51
CA LYS A 120 -25.96 -13.70 34.59
C LYS A 120 -25.97 -13.09 35.99
N SER A 121 -25.69 -11.80 36.15
CA SER A 121 -25.48 -11.17 37.46
C SER A 121 -26.73 -11.13 38.35
N GLY A 122 -27.92 -11.52 37.85
CA GLY A 122 -29.19 -11.48 38.61
C GLY A 122 -29.68 -10.07 38.95
N GLU A 123 -28.86 -9.04 38.68
CA GLU A 123 -29.08 -7.64 39.00
C GLU A 123 -30.26 -7.02 38.22
N PHE A 124 -30.79 -7.75 37.23
CA PHE A 124 -31.84 -7.29 36.31
C PHE A 124 -33.02 -8.28 36.16
N ASP A 125 -33.22 -9.21 37.09
CA ASP A 125 -34.26 -10.25 36.97
C ASP A 125 -35.70 -9.70 37.02
N ASP A 126 -35.91 -8.48 37.55
CA ASP A 126 -37.21 -7.78 37.62
C ASP A 126 -37.43 -6.75 36.49
N VAL A 127 -36.49 -6.61 35.56
CA VAL A 127 -36.56 -5.62 34.47
C VAL A 127 -37.01 -6.29 33.17
N ASN A 128 -37.76 -5.58 32.31
CA ASN A 128 -38.12 -6.11 31.00
C ASN A 128 -36.88 -6.47 30.16
N GLU A 129 -37.01 -7.47 29.28
CA GLU A 129 -35.88 -7.99 28.49
C GLU A 129 -35.22 -6.93 27.59
N GLU A 130 -36.00 -5.97 27.06
CA GLU A 130 -35.48 -4.92 26.18
C GLU A 130 -34.54 -3.96 26.93
N THR A 131 -34.92 -3.56 28.15
CA THR A 131 -34.11 -2.70 29.02
C THR A 131 -32.89 -3.46 29.54
N LYS A 132 -33.05 -4.75 29.87
CA LYS A 132 -31.94 -5.64 30.26
C LYS A 132 -30.89 -5.72 29.15
N GLN A 133 -31.31 -5.92 27.89
CA GLN A 133 -30.41 -5.93 26.73
C GLN A 133 -29.74 -4.56 26.50
N ALA A 134 -30.48 -3.46 26.63
CA ALA A 134 -29.93 -2.11 26.51
C ALA A 134 -28.85 -1.83 27.57
N PHE A 135 -29.08 -2.22 28.83
CA PHE A 135 -28.12 -2.08 29.92
C PHE A 135 -26.86 -2.94 29.72
N ILE A 136 -27.03 -4.22 29.35
CA ILE A 136 -25.90 -5.12 29.06
C ILE A 136 -25.03 -4.53 27.94
N LYS A 137 -25.68 -4.04 26.88
CA LYS A 137 -24.99 -3.41 25.75
C LYS A 137 -24.22 -2.17 26.21
N LEU A 138 -24.86 -1.27 26.96
CA LEU A 138 -24.25 -0.04 27.48
C LEU A 138 -23.03 -0.33 28.34
N HIS A 139 -23.15 -1.24 29.32
CA HIS A 139 -22.05 -1.60 30.22
C HIS A 139 -20.89 -2.28 29.48
N SER A 140 -21.17 -3.12 28.49
CA SER A 140 -20.12 -3.72 27.66
C SER A 140 -19.36 -2.67 26.86
N GLN A 141 -20.04 -1.61 26.40
CA GLN A 141 -19.44 -0.53 25.62
C GLN A 141 -18.65 0.46 26.47
N MET A 142 -18.97 0.61 27.74
CA MET A 142 -18.27 1.53 28.65
C MET A 142 -16.87 1.01 29.04
N ARG A 143 -16.67 -0.31 29.06
CA ARG A 143 -15.42 -0.89 29.54
C ARG A 143 -14.21 -0.44 28.74
N LYS A 144 -13.11 -0.27 29.46
CA LYS A 144 -11.78 -0.19 28.89
C LYS A 144 -11.39 -1.58 28.37
N TYR A 145 -10.83 -1.61 27.17
CA TYR A 145 -10.19 -2.81 26.66
C TYR A 145 -8.72 -2.54 26.38
N GLU A 146 -7.85 -3.44 26.84
CA GLU A 146 -6.42 -3.31 26.59
C GLU A 146 -6.11 -3.82 25.19
N THR A 147 -5.79 -2.87 24.30
CA THR A 147 -5.34 -3.15 22.93
C THR A 147 -3.84 -2.95 22.83
N LYS A 148 -3.20 -3.63 21.87
CA LYS A 148 -1.80 -3.33 21.56
C LYS A 148 -1.70 -2.00 20.81
N MET A 149 -0.64 -1.24 21.09
CA MET A 149 -0.39 0.03 20.42
C MET A 149 -0.22 -0.18 18.91
N PHE A 150 -0.84 0.70 18.12
CA PHE A 150 -0.65 0.76 16.68
C PHE A 150 0.80 1.15 16.36
N ASN A 151 1.40 0.46 15.39
CA ASN A 151 2.75 0.77 14.93
C ASN A 151 2.66 1.69 13.71
N SER A 152 2.89 2.99 13.91
CA SER A 152 2.81 4.02 12.84
C SER A 152 3.82 3.83 11.71
N ASP A 153 4.97 3.20 11.98
CA ASP A 153 5.97 2.88 10.95
C ASP A 153 5.41 1.92 9.87
N THR A 154 4.33 1.20 10.19
CA THR A 154 3.68 0.28 9.27
C THR A 154 3.08 0.98 8.06
N LEU A 155 2.63 2.24 8.19
CA LEU A 155 2.10 3.03 7.07
C LEU A 155 3.17 3.30 6.01
N ASN A 156 4.40 3.58 6.45
CA ASN A 156 5.55 3.78 5.55
C ASN A 156 5.95 2.50 4.78
N LEU A 157 5.52 1.33 5.26
CA LEU A 157 5.78 0.06 4.56
C LEU A 157 4.81 -0.15 3.40
N ILE A 158 3.61 0.41 3.46
CA ILE A 158 2.59 0.22 2.41
C ILE A 158 2.99 0.94 1.12
N GLU A 159 3.72 2.07 1.22
CA GLU A 159 4.24 2.80 0.06
C GLU A 159 5.12 1.94 -0.87
N LYS A 160 5.66 0.84 -0.34
CA LYS A 160 6.51 -0.08 -1.10
C LYS A 160 5.73 -1.18 -1.81
N VAL A 161 4.43 -1.32 -1.55
CA VAL A 161 3.57 -2.33 -2.17
C VAL A 161 3.15 -1.85 -3.55
N GLU A 162 3.47 -2.63 -4.59
CA GLU A 162 3.15 -2.26 -5.98
C GLU A 162 1.68 -2.48 -6.33
N ASP A 163 1.02 -3.48 -5.74
CA ASP A 163 -0.42 -3.75 -5.94
C ASP A 163 -1.26 -2.65 -5.28
N ILE A 164 -1.88 -1.80 -6.12
CA ILE A 164 -2.71 -0.66 -5.71
C ILE A 164 -3.95 -1.12 -4.93
N ASP A 165 -4.59 -2.22 -5.34
CA ASP A 165 -5.80 -2.70 -4.69
C ASP A 165 -5.47 -3.25 -3.30
N LEU A 166 -4.35 -3.96 -3.18
CA LEU A 166 -3.82 -4.41 -1.89
C LEU A 166 -3.44 -3.23 -1.00
N HIS A 167 -2.76 -2.22 -1.56
CA HIS A 167 -2.37 -1.00 -0.86
C HIS A 167 -3.59 -0.32 -0.21
N VAL A 168 -4.66 -0.09 -0.97
CA VAL A 168 -5.89 0.54 -0.46
C VAL A 168 -6.52 -0.29 0.67
N GLN A 169 -6.57 -1.61 0.53
CA GLN A 169 -7.10 -2.50 1.57
C GLN A 169 -6.29 -2.44 2.87
N LEU A 170 -4.96 -2.39 2.75
CA LEU A 170 -4.07 -2.29 3.91
C LEU A 170 -4.24 -0.97 4.65
N ILE A 171 -4.37 0.15 3.92
CA ILE A 171 -4.67 1.46 4.52
C ILE A 171 -5.95 1.40 5.35
N HIS A 172 -7.03 0.86 4.76
CA HIS A 172 -8.31 0.75 5.46
C HIS A 172 -8.22 -0.12 6.72
N CYS A 173 -7.50 -1.24 6.67
CA CYS A 173 -7.30 -2.09 7.83
C CYS A 173 -6.52 -1.35 8.93
N PHE A 174 -5.40 -0.73 8.59
CA PHE A 174 -4.54 -0.07 9.58
C PHE A 174 -5.18 1.16 10.21
N GLN A 175 -5.83 2.01 9.41
CA GLN A 175 -6.60 3.15 9.94
C GLN A 175 -7.74 2.68 10.85
N PHE A 176 -8.47 1.63 10.44
CA PHE A 176 -9.50 1.07 11.31
C PHE A 176 -8.90 0.61 12.65
N TYR A 177 -7.78 -0.13 12.64
CA TYR A 177 -7.20 -0.61 13.88
C TYR A 177 -6.68 0.52 14.77
N GLU A 178 -6.08 1.56 14.19
CA GLU A 178 -5.64 2.77 14.90
C GLU A 178 -6.81 3.46 15.61
N ASP A 179 -7.89 3.73 14.88
CA ASP A 179 -9.10 4.33 15.44
C ASP A 179 -9.74 3.40 16.51
N PHE A 180 -9.82 2.11 16.20
CA PHE A 180 -10.43 1.11 17.06
C PHE A 180 -9.69 0.96 18.40
N SER A 181 -8.37 0.80 18.35
CA SER A 181 -7.52 0.67 19.54
C SER A 181 -7.57 1.92 20.41
N SER A 182 -7.39 3.10 19.80
CA SER A 182 -7.38 4.37 20.52
C SER A 182 -8.71 4.66 21.23
N ILE A 183 -9.85 4.37 20.59
CA ILE A 183 -11.18 4.57 21.17
C ILE A 183 -11.47 3.56 22.28
N LEU A 184 -11.09 2.30 22.12
CA LEU A 184 -11.36 1.25 23.11
C LEU A 184 -10.48 1.35 24.36
N GLU A 185 -9.26 1.87 24.23
CA GLU A 185 -8.35 2.09 25.36
C GLU A 185 -8.81 3.24 26.27
N MET A 186 -9.68 4.14 25.79
CA MET A 186 -10.21 5.24 26.60
C MET A 186 -10.97 4.71 27.81
N ASP A 187 -10.53 5.16 29.00
CA ASP A 187 -11.08 4.75 30.27
C ASP A 187 -12.20 5.69 30.74
N ILE A 188 -13.44 5.24 30.53
CA ILE A 188 -14.63 5.97 30.97
C ILE A 188 -14.76 5.94 32.50
N GLU A 189 -14.33 4.87 33.17
CA GLU A 189 -14.42 4.75 34.64
C GLU A 189 -13.55 5.81 35.32
N THR A 190 -12.35 6.06 34.80
CA THR A 190 -11.49 7.15 35.29
C THR A 190 -12.13 8.53 35.11
N LEU A 191 -12.85 8.77 34.01
CA LEU A 191 -13.57 10.03 33.79
C LEU A 191 -14.76 10.18 34.74
N GLU A 192 -15.51 9.10 34.99
CA GLU A 192 -16.61 9.09 35.95
C GLU A 192 -16.14 9.35 37.38
N GLU A 193 -14.98 8.78 37.76
CA GLU A 193 -14.36 9.02 39.06
C GLU A 193 -13.96 10.50 39.22
N GLN A 194 -13.33 11.10 38.21
CA GLN A 194 -12.98 12.53 38.22
C GLN A 194 -14.23 13.42 38.33
N LYS A 195 -15.30 13.06 37.62
CA LYS A 195 -16.59 13.73 37.73
C LYS A 195 -17.14 13.65 39.16
N ARG A 196 -17.09 12.47 39.79
CA ARG A 196 -17.55 12.25 41.16
C ARG A 196 -16.77 13.11 42.16
N ILE A 197 -15.44 13.09 42.08
CA ILE A 197 -14.55 13.90 42.92
C ILE A 197 -14.89 15.40 42.80
N ASN A 198 -15.12 15.89 41.58
CA ASN A 198 -15.49 17.30 41.38
C ASN A 198 -16.88 17.62 41.95
N ALA A 199 -17.85 16.70 41.83
CA ALA A 199 -19.17 16.87 42.44
C ALA A 199 -19.10 16.89 43.97
N GLU A 200 -18.30 16.02 44.58
CA GLU A 200 -18.07 15.99 46.02
C GLU A 200 -17.45 17.31 46.53
N LYS A 201 -16.49 17.89 45.78
CA LYS A 201 -15.92 19.21 46.11
C LYS A 201 -16.95 20.33 46.13
N ILE A 202 -17.92 20.31 45.22
CA ILE A 202 -19.03 21.29 45.20
C ILE A 202 -19.89 21.13 46.46
N ILE A 203 -20.21 19.89 46.85
CA ILE A 203 -21.00 19.59 48.05
C ILE A 203 -20.28 20.06 49.32
N MET A 204 -18.97 19.87 49.40
CA MET A 204 -18.17 20.26 50.56
C MET A 204 -17.90 21.78 50.65
N ASN A 205 -17.90 22.50 49.52
CA ASN A 205 -17.62 23.94 49.46
C ASN A 205 -18.81 24.74 48.90
N SER A 206 -19.97 24.66 49.56
CA SER A 206 -21.26 25.21 49.08
C SER A 206 -21.31 26.74 48.85
N GLU A 207 -20.30 27.50 49.27
CA GLU A 207 -20.21 28.96 49.10
C GLU A 207 -18.89 29.44 48.45
N GLY A 208 -18.09 28.52 47.90
CA GLY A 208 -16.77 28.83 47.34
C GLY A 208 -16.82 29.49 45.95
N TRP A 209 -15.90 30.42 45.69
CA TRP A 209 -15.68 31.02 44.35
C TRP A 209 -15.32 29.99 43.26
N GLU A 210 -14.96 28.77 43.67
CA GLU A 210 -14.59 27.65 42.78
C GLU A 210 -15.81 26.92 42.18
N ILE A 211 -17.03 27.12 42.71
CA ILE A 211 -18.24 26.39 42.24
C ILE A 211 -18.45 26.54 40.73
N PRO A 212 -18.43 27.75 40.13
CA PRO A 212 -18.65 27.89 38.68
C PRO A 212 -17.61 27.14 37.85
N TYR A 213 -16.35 27.11 38.31
CA TYR A 213 -15.28 26.39 37.64
C TYR A 213 -15.48 24.87 37.72
N LEU A 214 -15.81 24.35 38.91
CA LEU A 214 -16.06 22.92 39.11
C LEU A 214 -17.29 22.45 38.33
N THR A 215 -18.36 23.25 38.27
CA THR A 215 -19.55 22.95 37.47
C THR A 215 -19.19 22.85 35.98
N TRP A 216 -18.43 23.81 35.45
CA TRP A 216 -17.95 23.76 34.06
C TRP A 216 -17.06 22.55 33.77
N GLU A 217 -16.15 22.19 34.68
CA GLU A 217 -15.32 20.98 34.53
C GLU A 217 -16.17 19.69 34.57
N ILE A 218 -17.22 19.61 35.39
CA ILE A 218 -18.15 18.47 35.41
C ILE A 218 -18.89 18.36 34.07
N GLU A 219 -19.39 19.46 33.53
CA GLU A 219 -20.07 19.48 32.22
C GLU A 219 -19.12 19.02 31.11
N LYS A 220 -17.90 19.56 31.08
CA LYS A 220 -16.86 19.15 30.12
C LYS A 220 -16.49 17.67 30.23
N ILE A 221 -16.37 17.13 31.44
CA ILE A 221 -16.12 15.69 31.64
C ILE A 221 -17.33 14.88 31.16
N GLN A 222 -18.56 15.32 31.44
CA GLN A 222 -19.77 14.66 30.98
C GLN A 222 -19.86 14.61 29.45
N ASP A 223 -19.56 15.73 28.78
CA ASP A 223 -19.53 15.80 27.32
C ASP A 223 -18.50 14.82 26.76
N LYS A 224 -17.30 14.77 27.35
CA LYS A 224 -16.26 13.82 26.95
C LYS A 224 -16.67 12.36 27.16
N ILE A 225 -17.36 12.04 28.26
CA ILE A 225 -17.91 10.70 28.51
C ILE A 225 -18.93 10.35 27.42
N ASN A 226 -19.89 11.24 27.15
CA ASN A 226 -20.92 11.03 26.15
C ASN A 226 -20.32 10.81 24.75
N ASP A 227 -19.37 11.64 24.35
CA ASP A 227 -18.66 11.51 23.07
C ASP A 227 -17.89 10.20 22.98
N THR A 228 -17.17 9.82 24.04
CA THR A 228 -16.42 8.57 24.09
C THR A 228 -17.34 7.35 23.98
N MET A 229 -18.46 7.36 24.71
CA MET A 229 -19.46 6.30 24.67
C MET A 229 -20.06 6.16 23.27
N LYS A 230 -20.44 7.29 22.66
CA LYS A 230 -20.98 7.31 21.30
C LYS A 230 -19.96 6.75 20.29
N ASN A 231 -18.70 7.19 20.38
CA ASN A 231 -17.63 6.71 19.50
C ASN A 231 -17.37 5.21 19.69
N LYS A 232 -17.34 4.70 20.92
CA LYS A 232 -17.22 3.26 21.20
C LYS A 232 -18.40 2.48 20.61
N GLU A 233 -19.63 2.96 20.77
CA GLU A 233 -20.80 2.31 20.19
C GLU A 233 -20.73 2.28 18.66
N GLU A 234 -20.42 3.40 18.02
CA GLU A 234 -20.28 3.50 16.56
C GLU A 234 -19.17 2.58 16.06
N MET A 235 -18.06 2.49 16.80
CA MET A 235 -16.94 1.63 16.45
C MET A 235 -17.30 0.15 16.51
N TRP A 236 -18.01 -0.30 17.55
CA TRP A 236 -18.51 -1.67 17.63
C TRP A 236 -19.56 -1.97 16.55
N LYS A 237 -20.47 -1.02 16.26
CA LYS A 237 -21.43 -1.17 15.15
C LYS A 237 -20.69 -1.34 13.82
N LYS A 238 -19.64 -0.54 13.58
CA LYS A 238 -18.81 -0.64 12.38
C LYS A 238 -18.11 -2.00 12.31
N PHE A 239 -17.53 -2.44 13.42
CA PHE A 239 -16.89 -3.75 13.55
C PHE A 239 -17.84 -4.89 13.14
N ASP A 240 -19.03 -4.92 13.74
CA ASP A 240 -20.04 -5.96 13.53
C ASP A 240 -20.64 -5.89 12.10
N ASN A 241 -21.07 -4.70 11.66
CA ASN A 241 -21.79 -4.54 10.39
C ASN A 241 -20.91 -4.69 9.15
N GLU A 242 -19.65 -4.24 9.22
CA GLU A 242 -18.74 -4.31 8.08
C GLU A 242 -17.95 -5.61 8.02
N ASN A 243 -18.14 -6.52 8.98
CA ASN A 243 -17.39 -7.77 9.10
C ASN A 243 -15.87 -7.51 9.03
N ILE A 244 -15.41 -6.59 9.88
CA ILE A 244 -14.03 -6.08 9.81
C ILE A 244 -13.01 -7.20 9.97
N LEU A 245 -13.27 -8.18 10.84
CA LEU A 245 -12.37 -9.31 11.03
C LEU A 245 -12.12 -10.07 9.71
N SER A 246 -13.17 -10.30 8.92
CA SER A 246 -13.04 -10.94 7.61
C SER A 246 -12.27 -10.06 6.62
N LYS A 247 -12.40 -8.73 6.69
CA LYS A 247 -11.60 -7.81 5.86
C LYS A 247 -10.11 -7.92 6.17
N PHE A 248 -9.74 -7.99 7.45
CA PHE A 248 -8.34 -8.20 7.87
C PHE A 248 -7.81 -9.56 7.42
N GLU A 249 -8.58 -10.64 7.60
CA GLU A 249 -8.21 -11.98 7.17
C GLU A 249 -8.06 -12.05 5.63
N GLY A 250 -8.95 -11.38 4.89
CA GLY A 250 -8.86 -11.25 3.43
C GLY A 250 -7.62 -10.47 2.99
N ALA A 251 -7.30 -9.37 3.66
CA ALA A 251 -6.08 -8.60 3.39
C ALA A 251 -4.83 -9.44 3.68
N LEU A 252 -4.80 -10.16 4.81
CA LEU A 252 -3.71 -11.06 5.16
C LEU A 252 -3.50 -12.14 4.09
N LEU A 253 -4.59 -12.78 3.61
CA LEU A 253 -4.50 -13.78 2.56
C LEU A 253 -3.90 -13.20 1.27
N LYS A 254 -4.30 -11.99 0.87
CA LYS A 254 -3.72 -11.32 -0.31
C LYS A 254 -2.25 -10.99 -0.12
N VAL A 255 -1.85 -10.50 1.06
CA VAL A 255 -0.44 -10.28 1.39
C VAL A 255 0.36 -11.58 1.31
N SER A 256 -0.13 -12.68 1.89
CA SER A 256 0.56 -13.97 1.83
C SER A 256 0.68 -14.50 0.40
N ASN A 257 -0.36 -14.32 -0.43
CA ASN A 257 -0.31 -14.68 -1.86
C ASN A 257 0.72 -13.84 -2.62
N GLU A 258 0.75 -12.52 -2.37
CA GLU A 258 1.71 -11.61 -2.99
C GLU A 258 3.15 -11.95 -2.58
N ILE A 259 3.38 -12.27 -1.30
CA ILE A 259 4.68 -12.76 -0.81
C ILE A 259 5.11 -14.03 -1.58
N GLN A 260 4.19 -14.97 -1.82
CA GLN A 260 4.50 -16.17 -2.58
C GLN A 260 4.81 -15.84 -4.04
N ALA A 261 4.04 -14.95 -4.67
CA ALA A 261 4.29 -14.51 -6.05
C ALA A 261 5.66 -13.83 -6.20
N VAL A 262 6.02 -12.93 -5.27
CA VAL A 262 7.32 -12.26 -5.25
C VAL A 262 8.46 -13.26 -5.00
N LYS A 263 8.29 -14.24 -4.11
CA LYS A 263 9.28 -15.31 -3.89
C LYS A 263 9.49 -16.15 -5.16
N GLN A 264 8.42 -16.56 -5.82
CA GLN A 264 8.50 -17.34 -7.07
C GLN A 264 9.17 -16.55 -8.19
N ALA A 265 8.89 -15.25 -8.30
CA ALA A 265 9.54 -14.36 -9.26
C ALA A 265 11.04 -14.21 -8.97
N LYS A 266 11.42 -14.15 -7.70
CA LYS A 266 12.83 -14.10 -7.27
C LYS A 266 13.60 -15.35 -7.67
N ASP A 267 12.98 -16.52 -7.53
CA ASP A 267 13.60 -17.82 -7.84
C ASP A 267 13.62 -18.10 -9.35
N ASN A 268 12.70 -17.48 -10.12
CA ASN A 268 12.62 -17.59 -11.57
C ASN A 268 12.75 -16.21 -12.23
N PRO A 269 13.96 -15.61 -12.23
CA PRO A 269 14.16 -14.30 -12.82
C PRO A 269 13.82 -14.31 -14.32
N PRO A 270 13.25 -13.22 -14.86
CA PRO A 270 12.98 -13.12 -16.29
C PRO A 270 14.27 -13.32 -17.09
N GLN A 271 14.20 -14.07 -18.19
CA GLN A 271 15.27 -14.13 -19.17
C GLN A 271 15.31 -12.79 -19.91
N ILE A 272 16.24 -11.92 -19.51
CA ILE A 272 16.48 -10.60 -20.08
C ILE A 272 17.49 -10.69 -21.21
#